data_AF-A0A8T0GWY5-F1
#
_entry.id   AF-A0A8T0GWY5-F1
#
_cell.length_a   1.000
_cell.length_b   1.000
_cell.length_c   1.000
_cell.angle_alpha   90.00
_cell.angle_beta   90.00
_cell.angle_gamma   90.00
#
_symmetry.space_group_name_H-M   'P 1'
#
loop_
_entity.id
_entity.type
_entity.pdbx_description
1 polymer ?
#
loop_
_entity_poly.entity_id
_entity_poly.type
_entity_poly.pdbx_seq_one_letter_code
_entity_poly.pdbx_strand_id
1 'polypeptide(L)'
;MIAMEYLGPPWQMLAVLDDETKERARVAVREALEKVHKLRVFGSTNAGSVHGDARDVNIMVKSHDEDFDVRFVDFGWAGQECVSTYPPNMNHIDIAWPEGVRDGMPMLQRHDMDVVNSTPGRISNYDWRRHV
;
A
#
# COMPACT_ATOMS: atom_id res chain seq x y z
N MET A 1 -18.70 10.79 -12.88
CA MET A 1 -17.76 10.09 -13.77
C MET A 1 -16.51 9.82 -12.96
N ILE A 2 -16.09 8.56 -12.81
CA ILE A 2 -14.79 8.24 -12.21
C ILE A 2 -13.80 8.18 -13.37
N ALA A 3 -12.82 9.08 -13.39
CA ALA A 3 -11.72 9.03 -14.34
C ALA A 3 -10.63 8.13 -13.77
N MET A 4 -10.24 7.10 -14.51
CA MET A 4 -9.10 6.23 -14.15
C MET A 4 -7.98 6.48 -15.15
N GLU A 5 -6.80 6.82 -14.64
CA GLU A 5 -5.58 6.93 -15.44
C GLU A 5 -4.94 5.56 -15.55
N TYR A 6 -4.59 5.15 -16.78
CA TYR A 6 -3.85 3.91 -16.99
C TYR A 6 -2.37 4.11 -16.66
N LEU A 7 -1.87 3.38 -15.66
CA LEU A 7 -0.47 3.38 -15.24
C LEU A 7 0.30 2.22 -15.91
N GLY A 8 0.42 2.29 -17.24
CA GLY A 8 1.32 1.40 -18.00
C GLY A 8 2.78 1.85 -17.94
N PRO A 9 3.68 1.23 -18.74
CA PRO A 9 5.06 1.68 -18.85
C PRO A 9 5.13 3.21 -19.06
N PRO A 10 5.97 3.92 -18.28
CA PRO A 10 7.08 3.43 -17.45
C PRO A 10 6.73 3.05 -16.00
N TRP A 11 5.45 3.03 -15.59
CA TRP A 11 5.06 2.62 -14.25
C TRP A 11 5.18 1.11 -14.04
N GLN A 12 5.68 0.71 -12.87
CA GLN A 12 5.79 -0.68 -12.44
C GLN A 12 5.29 -0.83 -11.01
N MET A 13 4.78 -2.00 -10.65
CA MET A 13 4.47 -2.31 -9.25
C MET A 13 5.76 -2.40 -8.45
N LEU A 14 5.77 -1.89 -7.21
CA LEU A 14 6.90 -2.04 -6.30
C LEU A 14 7.26 -3.52 -6.11
N ALA A 15 6.26 -4.40 -6.11
CA ALA A 15 6.42 -5.85 -5.98
C ALA A 15 7.27 -6.51 -7.08
N VAL A 16 7.35 -5.91 -8.29
CA VAL A 16 8.09 -6.51 -9.42
C VAL A 16 9.51 -5.99 -9.58
N LEU A 17 9.90 -4.96 -8.81
CA LEU A 17 11.27 -4.47 -8.80
C LEU A 17 12.21 -5.47 -8.14
N ASP A 18 13.46 -5.47 -8.58
CA ASP A 18 14.55 -6.14 -7.87
C ASP A 18 14.76 -5.52 -6.48
N ASP A 19 15.40 -6.26 -5.57
CA ASP A 19 15.47 -5.87 -4.16
C ASP A 19 16.27 -4.58 -3.93
N GLU A 20 17.31 -4.32 -4.74
CA GLU A 20 18.11 -3.09 -4.62
C GLU A 20 17.28 -1.86 -5.02
N THR A 21 16.63 -1.91 -6.19
CA THR A 21 15.78 -0.82 -6.68
C THR A 21 14.57 -0.61 -5.77
N LYS A 22 13.97 -1.70 -5.28
CA LYS A 22 12.84 -1.67 -4.34
C LYS A 22 13.21 -0.94 -3.05
N GLU A 23 14.41 -1.18 -2.52
CA GLU A 23 14.82 -0.56 -1.26
C GLU A 23 15.11 0.93 -1.39
N ARG A 24 15.66 1.35 -2.53
CA ARG A 24 15.73 2.77 -2.90
C ARG A 24 14.34 3.39 -3.03
N ALA A 25 13.43 2.73 -3.74
CA ALA A 25 12.07 3.21 -3.95
C ALA A 25 11.28 3.35 -2.64
N ARG A 26 11.51 2.48 -1.65
CA ARG A 26 10.84 2.56 -0.33
C ARG A 26 11.06 3.89 0.38
N VAL A 27 12.19 4.57 0.15
CA VAL A 27 12.43 5.90 0.70
C VAL A 27 11.36 6.86 0.18
N ALA A 28 11.20 6.95 -1.14
CA ALA A 28 10.18 7.79 -1.77
C ALA A 28 8.75 7.37 -1.41
N VAL A 29 8.50 6.05 -1.28
CA VAL A 29 7.19 5.53 -0.88
C VAL A 29 6.82 5.98 0.53
N ARG A 30 7.75 5.91 1.50
CA ARG A 30 7.50 6.40 2.86
C ARG A 30 7.17 7.90 2.86
N GLU A 31 7.96 8.70 2.16
CA GLU A 31 7.71 10.15 2.08
C GLU A 31 6.38 10.48 1.41
N ALA A 32 5.99 9.75 0.37
CA ALA A 32 4.70 9.89 -0.28
C ALA A 32 3.56 9.48 0.66
N LEU A 33 3.72 8.37 1.39
CA LEU A 33 2.73 7.87 2.33
C LEU A 33 2.51 8.84 3.49
N GLU A 34 3.58 9.45 4.04
CA GLU A 34 3.47 10.48 5.07
C GLU A 34 2.67 11.71 4.59
N LYS A 35 2.80 12.08 3.31
CA LYS A 35 2.00 13.16 2.72
C LYS A 35 0.54 12.74 2.61
N VAL A 36 0.26 11.51 2.18
CA VAL A 36 -1.10 10.95 2.10
C VAL A 36 -1.75 10.89 3.48
N HIS A 37 -1.04 10.42 4.50
CA HIS A 37 -1.52 10.32 5.88
C HIS A 37 -2.00 11.66 6.46
N LYS A 38 -1.45 12.79 6.00
CA LYS A 38 -1.89 14.14 6.39
C LYS A 38 -3.17 14.60 5.69
N LEU A 39 -3.61 13.91 4.64
CA LEU A 39 -4.83 14.25 3.92
C LEU A 39 -6.06 13.95 4.78
N ARG A 40 -7.12 14.73 4.53
CA ARG A 40 -8.41 14.55 5.16
C ARG A 40 -9.31 13.72 4.24
N VAL A 41 -9.91 12.67 4.78
CA VAL A 41 -10.94 11.89 4.09
C VAL A 41 -12.20 12.75 3.92
N PHE A 42 -12.80 12.71 2.73
CA PHE A 42 -14.03 13.45 2.46
C PHE A 42 -15.14 13.05 3.46
N GLY A 43 -15.79 14.04 4.08
CA GLY A 43 -16.81 13.81 5.10
C GLY A 43 -16.28 13.61 6.53
N SER A 44 -14.95 13.53 6.72
CA SER A 44 -14.34 13.53 8.06
C SER A 44 -14.11 14.96 8.59
N THR A 45 -14.28 15.14 9.89
CA THR A 45 -13.90 16.37 10.61
C THR A 45 -12.44 16.38 11.06
N ASN A 46 -11.79 15.22 11.12
CA ASN A 46 -10.41 15.07 11.59
C ASN A 46 -9.47 14.79 10.41
N ALA A 47 -8.24 15.32 10.50
CA ALA A 47 -7.14 14.91 9.63
C ALA A 47 -6.72 13.48 9.99
N GLY A 48 -6.06 12.80 9.05
CA GLY A 48 -5.61 11.43 9.23
C GLY A 48 -6.31 10.50 8.25
N SER A 49 -5.65 10.19 7.15
CA SER A 49 -6.07 9.13 6.24
C SER A 49 -5.16 7.92 6.38
N VAL A 50 -5.69 6.75 6.03
CA VAL A 50 -4.99 5.47 5.94
C VAL A 50 -5.30 4.85 4.58
N HIS A 51 -4.34 4.15 4.01
CA HIS A 51 -4.57 3.33 2.81
C HIS A 51 -5.25 2.00 3.19
N GLY A 52 -4.85 1.41 4.31
CA GLY A 52 -5.35 0.13 4.80
C GLY A 52 -4.71 -1.07 4.09
N ASP A 53 -4.37 -0.93 2.82
CA ASP A 53 -3.71 -2.00 2.04
C ASP A 53 -2.47 -1.52 1.27
N ALA A 54 -1.51 -0.90 1.97
CA ALA A 54 -0.28 -0.34 1.39
C ALA A 54 0.79 -1.39 1.01
N ARG A 55 0.36 -2.58 0.57
CA ARG A 55 1.28 -3.63 0.09
C ARG A 55 1.95 -3.20 -1.21
N ASP A 56 3.11 -3.79 -1.49
CA ASP A 56 3.93 -3.51 -2.68
C ASP A 56 3.21 -3.74 -4.02
N VAL A 57 2.19 -4.60 -4.05
CA VAL A 57 1.31 -4.82 -5.21
C VAL A 57 0.36 -3.65 -5.49
N ASN A 58 0.08 -2.81 -4.48
CA ASN A 58 -0.79 -1.64 -4.55
C ASN A 58 -0.02 -0.32 -4.63
N ILE A 59 1.29 -0.41 -4.86
CA ILE A 59 2.18 0.75 -5.00
C ILE A 59 2.80 0.72 -6.39
N MET A 60 2.51 1.74 -7.18
CA MET A 60 3.11 1.96 -8.48
C MET A 60 4.25 2.95 -8.35
N VAL A 61 5.38 2.62 -8.95
CA VAL A 61 6.58 3.44 -8.98
C VAL A 61 7.03 3.67 -10.41
N LYS A 62 7.59 4.84 -10.66
CA LYS A 62 8.22 5.21 -11.93
C LYS A 62 9.56 5.83 -11.61
N SER A 63 10.63 5.20 -12.08
CA SER A 63 12.00 5.64 -11.82
C SER A 63 12.41 6.77 -12.75
N HIS A 64 13.17 7.72 -12.21
CA HIS A 64 13.75 8.87 -12.89
C HIS A 64 15.17 9.09 -12.39
N ASP A 65 16.20 8.69 -13.13
CA ASP A 65 17.60 8.82 -12.71
C ASP A 65 17.86 8.32 -11.27
N GLU A 66 17.89 9.23 -10.29
CA GLU A 66 18.10 8.92 -8.87
C GLU A 66 16.82 8.91 -8.02
N ASP A 67 15.69 9.34 -8.58
CA ASP A 67 14.40 9.55 -7.92
C ASP A 67 13.28 8.58 -8.36
N PHE A 68 12.18 8.60 -7.62
CA PHE A 68 10.97 7.82 -7.92
C PHE A 68 9.70 8.67 -7.76
N ASP A 69 8.86 8.64 -8.80
CA ASP A 69 7.45 9.02 -8.64
C ASP A 69 6.69 7.84 -8.02
N VAL A 70 5.81 8.13 -7.06
CA VAL A 70 5.02 7.13 -6.34
C VAL A 70 3.53 7.40 -6.51
N ARG A 71 2.77 6.34 -6.79
CA ARG A 71 1.30 6.36 -6.76
C ARG A 71 0.77 5.15 -6.01
N PHE A 72 -0.15 5.40 -5.08
CA PHE A 72 -0.93 4.36 -4.43
C PHE A 72 -2.17 4.04 -5.27
N VAL A 73 -2.52 2.77 -5.36
CA VAL A 73 -3.70 2.27 -6.08
C VAL A 73 -4.49 1.32 -5.20
N ASP A 74 -5.71 0.98 -5.60
CA ASP A 74 -6.63 0.14 -4.82
C ASP A 74 -6.98 0.73 -3.45
N PHE A 75 -7.76 1.80 -3.46
CA PHE A 75 -8.28 2.47 -2.27
C PHE A 75 -9.51 1.78 -1.67
N GLY A 76 -9.77 0.51 -1.98
CA GLY A 76 -10.97 -0.20 -1.51
C GLY A 76 -11.09 -0.30 0.01
N TRP A 77 -9.96 -0.23 0.72
CA TRP A 77 -9.88 -0.28 2.19
C TRP A 77 -9.58 1.10 2.80
N ALA A 78 -9.21 2.08 1.98
CA ALA A 78 -8.74 3.35 2.45
C ALA A 78 -9.82 4.11 3.22
N GLY A 79 -9.39 4.92 4.17
CA GLY A 79 -10.34 5.59 5.03
C GLY A 79 -9.69 6.46 6.08
N GLN A 80 -10.43 6.71 7.15
CA GLN A 80 -10.00 7.60 8.22
C GLN A 80 -9.31 6.80 9.33
N GLU A 81 -8.16 7.30 9.77
CA GLU A 81 -7.42 6.69 10.89
C GLU A 81 -8.31 6.55 12.14
N CYS A 82 -8.16 5.43 12.86
CA CYS A 82 -8.92 5.07 14.06
C CYS A 82 -10.45 4.92 13.89
N VAL A 83 -10.99 5.16 12.70
CA VAL A 83 -12.44 5.10 12.41
C VAL A 83 -12.74 3.97 11.43
N SER A 84 -12.00 3.92 10.32
CA SER A 84 -12.11 2.83 9.35
C SER A 84 -11.53 1.55 9.92
N THR A 85 -12.16 0.42 9.60
CA THR A 85 -11.79 -0.90 10.13
C THR A 85 -11.48 -1.87 9.00
N TYR A 86 -10.54 -2.77 9.26
CA TYR A 86 -10.18 -3.82 8.31
C TYR A 86 -11.39 -4.70 7.95
N PRO A 87 -11.55 -5.08 6.67
CA PRO A 87 -12.65 -5.93 6.27
C PRO A 87 -12.57 -7.32 6.92
N PRO A 88 -13.70 -8.03 7.05
CA PRO A 88 -13.69 -9.42 7.47
C PRO A 88 -13.08 -10.32 6.40
N ASN A 89 -12.49 -11.44 6.82
CA ASN A 89 -11.87 -12.47 5.98
C ASN A 89 -10.60 -11.99 5.25
N MET A 90 -9.73 -11.23 5.91
CA MET A 90 -8.40 -10.97 5.36
C MET A 90 -7.63 -12.28 5.15
N ASN A 91 -6.76 -12.33 4.15
CA ASN A 91 -5.89 -13.50 3.96
C ASN A 91 -4.83 -13.53 5.06
N HIS A 92 -5.01 -14.39 6.06
CA HIS A 92 -4.05 -14.66 7.14
C HIS A 92 -3.14 -15.87 6.87
N ILE A 93 -3.31 -16.54 5.72
CA ILE A 93 -2.56 -17.75 5.35
C ILE A 93 -1.29 -17.36 4.58
N ASP A 94 -1.43 -16.53 3.54
CA ASP A 94 -0.31 -16.17 2.67
C ASP A 94 0.34 -14.85 3.04
N ILE A 95 -0.30 -14.02 3.87
CA ILE A 95 0.17 -12.67 4.19
C ILE A 95 0.48 -12.58 5.67
N ALA A 96 1.74 -12.27 5.98
CA ALA A 96 2.19 -11.96 7.32
C ALA A 96 1.86 -10.50 7.68
N TRP A 97 0.62 -10.25 8.12
CA TRP A 97 0.18 -8.91 8.51
C TRP A 97 0.92 -8.39 9.76
N PRO A 98 1.24 -7.08 9.83
CA PRO A 98 1.83 -6.48 11.02
C PRO A 98 0.94 -6.55 12.26
N GLU A 99 1.54 -6.29 13.43
CA GLU A 99 0.81 -6.33 14.70
C GLU A 99 -0.36 -5.33 14.75
N GLY A 100 -1.55 -5.86 15.02
CA GLY A 100 -2.80 -5.12 15.11
C GLY A 100 -3.57 -5.01 13.80
N VAL A 101 -3.00 -5.47 12.69
CA VAL A 101 -3.68 -5.58 11.39
C VAL A 101 -4.45 -6.90 11.34
N ARG A 102 -5.75 -6.84 11.61
CA ARG A 102 -6.64 -8.01 11.61
C ARG A 102 -8.09 -7.58 11.38
N ASP A 103 -8.92 -8.53 10.96
CA ASP A 103 -10.34 -8.37 10.70
C ASP A 103 -11.06 -7.53 11.76
N GLY A 104 -11.81 -6.51 11.31
CA GLY A 104 -12.64 -5.65 12.14
C GLY A 104 -11.89 -4.69 13.06
N MET A 105 -10.56 -4.71 13.09
CA MET A 105 -9.80 -3.75 13.90
C MET A 105 -9.66 -2.39 13.23
N PRO A 106 -9.54 -1.31 14.03
CA PRO A 106 -9.26 0.01 13.49
C PRO A 106 -7.94 0.05 12.72
N MET A 107 -7.97 0.69 11.55
CA MET A 107 -6.79 0.97 10.74
C MET A 107 -6.04 2.17 11.31
N LEU A 108 -4.72 2.04 11.36
CA LEU A 108 -3.79 3.06 11.87
C LEU A 108 -2.74 3.39 10.83
N GLN A 109 -2.25 4.62 10.80
CA GLN A 109 -1.19 5.03 9.87
C GLN A 109 0.09 4.20 10.03
N ARG A 110 0.41 3.84 11.28
CA ARG A 110 1.52 2.94 11.57
C ARG A 110 1.40 1.60 10.85
N HIS A 111 0.19 1.10 10.61
CA HIS A 111 -0.02 -0.17 9.92
C HIS A 111 0.44 -0.09 8.47
N ASP A 112 0.10 1.00 7.76
CA ASP A 112 0.58 1.20 6.39
C ASP A 112 2.11 1.29 6.35
N MET A 113 2.72 2.01 7.31
CA MET A 113 4.17 2.10 7.43
C MET A 113 4.83 0.76 7.74
N ASP A 114 4.26 -0.02 8.64
CA ASP A 114 4.76 -1.35 8.99
C ASP A 114 4.70 -2.28 7.78
N VAL A 115 3.62 -2.23 6.98
CA VAL A 115 3.52 -2.97 5.71
C VAL A 115 4.60 -2.54 4.72
N VAL A 116 4.80 -1.22 4.55
CA VAL A 116 5.84 -0.67 3.66
C VAL A 116 7.25 -1.00 4.15
N ASN A 117 7.49 -1.18 5.45
CA ASN A 117 8.81 -1.49 5.98
C ASN A 117 9.10 -2.99 6.02
N SER A 118 8.09 -3.81 6.30
CA SER A 118 8.29 -5.25 6.50
C SER A 118 8.23 -6.04 5.21
N THR A 119 7.53 -5.56 4.17
CA THR A 119 7.02 -6.42 3.08
C THR A 119 6.40 -7.67 3.68
N PRO A 120 5.09 -7.71 3.94
CA PRO A 120 4.44 -8.95 4.32
C PRO A 120 4.84 -10.03 3.32
N GLY A 121 5.78 -10.90 3.73
CA GLY A 121 6.31 -11.91 2.85
C GLY A 121 5.15 -12.81 2.47
N ARG A 122 5.13 -13.26 1.22
CA ARG A 122 4.30 -14.43 0.90
C ARG A 122 4.83 -15.60 1.74
N ILE A 123 3.97 -16.17 2.57
CA ILE A 123 4.32 -17.42 3.28
C ILE A 123 4.42 -18.60 2.28
N SER A 124 3.92 -18.44 1.04
CA SER A 124 3.98 -19.49 0.01
C SER A 124 4.41 -19.00 -1.39
N ASN A 125 5.07 -19.88 -2.15
CA ASN A 125 5.56 -19.70 -3.53
C ASN A 125 4.44 -19.53 -4.59
N TYR A 126 3.33 -18.87 -4.30
CA TYR A 126 2.17 -18.80 -5.20
C TYR A 126 2.37 -17.81 -6.35
N ASP A 127 3.09 -18.21 -7.40
CA ASP A 127 3.27 -17.44 -8.63
C ASP A 127 1.95 -17.29 -9.41
N TRP A 128 1.36 -16.09 -9.38
CA TRP A 128 0.11 -15.77 -10.08
C TRP A 128 0.26 -15.84 -11.62
N ARG A 129 1.50 -15.81 -12.13
CA ARG A 129 1.80 -15.93 -13.57
C ARG A 129 1.67 -17.36 -14.09
N ARG A 130 1.45 -18.35 -13.22
CA ARG A 130 1.28 -19.77 -13.61
C ARG A 130 -0.16 -20.16 -13.95
N HIS A 131 -1.10 -19.24 -13.86
CA HIS A 131 -2.53 -19.51 -14.08
C HIS A 131 -3.17 -18.62 -15.15
N VAL A 132 -2.35 -18.03 -16.04
CA VAL A 132 -2.77 -17.37 -17.28
C VAL A 132 -2.15 -18.06 -18.49
#